data_AF-A0A4Q2V2X9-F1
#
_entry.id   AF-A0A4Q2V2X9-F1
#
_cell.length_a   1.000
_cell.length_b   1.000
_cell.length_c   1.000
_cell.angle_alpha   90.00
_cell.angle_beta   90.00
_cell.angle_gamma   90.00
#
_symmetry.space_group_name_H-M   'P 1'
#
loop_
_entity.id
_entity.type
_entity.pdbx_description
1 polymer ?
#
loop_
_entity_poly.entity_id
_entity_poly.type
_entity_poly.pdbx_seq_one_letter_code
_entity_poly.pdbx_strand_id
1 'polypeptide(L)'
;MNSRSLDIDAATEGTYDWLLRHQKFMSWASCDQGLLWIKGKPGSGKSTLLQYLLNHMMAIFNTGEVALILSFFFHGRGSELQRTPSSLFRSLLYQLLRQFPEALTDLIATFQ
;
A
#
# COMPACT_ATOMS: atom_id res chain seq x y z
N MET A 1 2.98 3.28 12.80
CA MET A 1 2.24 2.05 12.43
C MET A 1 2.81 1.32 11.22
N ASN A 2 3.70 1.92 10.41
CA ASN A 2 4.34 1.26 9.25
C ASN A 2 5.81 0.90 9.52
N SER A 3 6.14 0.24 10.64
CA SER A 3 7.56 -0.13 10.88
C SER A 3 8.06 -1.21 9.92
N ARG A 4 7.18 -2.14 9.50
CA ARG A 4 7.56 -3.22 8.59
C ARG A 4 8.05 -2.73 7.22
N SER A 5 7.53 -1.62 6.69
CA SER A 5 8.05 -1.07 5.42
C SER A 5 9.49 -0.57 5.54
N LEU A 6 9.91 -0.20 6.75
CA LEU A 6 11.29 0.21 7.04
C LEU A 6 12.24 -0.99 7.20
N ASP A 7 11.70 -2.16 7.57
CA ASP A 7 12.45 -3.42 7.74
C ASP A 7 12.57 -4.22 6.43
N ILE A 8 12.04 -3.70 5.32
CA ILE A 8 12.15 -4.33 4.00
C ILE A 8 13.35 -3.72 3.29
N ASP A 9 14.34 -4.56 2.97
CA ASP A 9 15.49 -4.14 2.17
C ASP A 9 15.05 -3.48 0.87
N ALA A 10 15.76 -2.42 0.48
CA ALA A 10 15.50 -1.74 -0.78
C ALA A 10 15.60 -2.73 -1.96
N ALA A 11 14.73 -2.54 -2.94
CA ALA A 11 14.82 -3.28 -4.18
C ALA A 11 16.17 -3.04 -4.86
N THR A 12 16.81 -4.11 -5.32
CA THR A 12 17.92 -4.00 -6.28
C THR A 12 17.41 -3.31 -7.54
N GLU A 13 18.14 -2.29 -7.99
CA GLU A 13 17.78 -1.47 -9.14
C GLU A 13 17.49 -2.32 -10.38
N GLY A 14 16.44 -1.97 -11.13
CA GLY A 14 16.01 -2.67 -12.35
C GLY A 14 15.31 -4.03 -12.14
N THR A 15 15.28 -4.59 -10.93
CA THR A 15 14.80 -5.98 -10.71
C THR A 15 13.27 -6.13 -10.79
N TYR A 16 12.53 -5.03 -10.60
CA TYR A 16 11.06 -5.04 -10.56
C TYR A 16 10.38 -4.26 -11.69
N ASP A 17 11.17 -3.63 -12.57
CA ASP A 17 10.68 -2.83 -13.69
C ASP A 17 9.84 -3.65 -14.67
N TRP A 18 10.10 -4.96 -14.77
CA TRP A 18 9.32 -5.87 -15.60
C TRP A 18 7.83 -5.88 -15.23
N LEU A 19 7.50 -5.67 -13.95
CA LEU A 19 6.10 -5.67 -13.50
C LEU A 19 5.37 -4.44 -14.02
N LEU A 20 6.05 -3.28 -14.07
CA LEU A 20 5.48 -2.04 -14.60
C LEU A 20 5.12 -2.15 -16.08
N ARG A 21 5.75 -3.09 -16.81
CA ARG A 21 5.45 -3.38 -18.22
C ARG A 21 4.53 -4.59 -18.39
N HIS A 22 4.16 -5.26 -17.31
CA HIS A 22 3.40 -6.50 -17.38
C HIS A 22 1.91 -6.20 -17.63
N GLN A 23 1.31 -6.82 -18.64
CA GLN A 23 -0.04 -6.50 -19.10
C GLN A 23 -1.12 -6.59 -18.00
N LYS A 24 -1.04 -7.60 -17.11
CA LYS A 24 -1.97 -7.72 -15.97
C LYS A 24 -1.85 -6.58 -14.97
N PHE A 25 -0.65 -6.05 -14.78
CA PHE A 25 -0.42 -4.91 -13.90
C PHE A 25 -0.99 -3.65 -14.53
N MET A 26 -0.68 -3.40 -15.80
CA MET A 26 -1.22 -2.25 -16.56
C MET A 26 -2.74 -2.26 -16.59
N SER A 27 -3.35 -3.40 -16.86
CA SER A 27 -4.82 -3.56 -16.88
C SER A 27 -5.45 -3.35 -15.51
N TRP A 28 -4.75 -3.71 -14.42
CA TRP A 28 -5.22 -3.44 -13.06
C TRP A 28 -5.07 -1.96 -12.71
N ALA A 29 -3.95 -1.34 -13.08
CA ALA A 29 -3.67 0.06 -12.81
C ALA A 29 -4.62 1.02 -13.57
N SER A 30 -5.14 0.60 -14.72
CA SER A 30 -6.13 1.37 -15.49
C SER A 30 -7.59 1.10 -15.07
N CYS A 31 -7.83 0.32 -14.02
CA CYS A 31 -9.17 -0.06 -13.59
C CYS A 31 -9.52 0.65 -12.27
N ASP A 32 -10.67 1.33 -12.24
CA ASP A 32 -11.15 2.04 -11.04
C ASP A 32 -11.39 1.09 -9.85
N GLN A 33 -11.77 -0.16 -10.12
CA GLN A 33 -12.08 -1.17 -9.11
C GLN A 33 -11.43 -2.51 -9.46
N GLY A 34 -10.15 -2.65 -9.11
CA GLY A 34 -9.36 -3.84 -9.42
C GLY A 34 -8.66 -4.45 -8.20
N LEU A 35 -8.54 -5.78 -8.20
CA LEU A 35 -7.71 -6.54 -7.26
C LEU A 35 -6.54 -7.20 -7.99
N LEU A 36 -5.31 -6.81 -7.65
CA LEU A 36 -4.10 -7.48 -8.11
C LEU A 36 -3.58 -8.46 -7.07
N TRP A 37 -3.47 -9.73 -7.46
CA TRP A 37 -2.96 -10.78 -6.58
C TRP A 37 -1.59 -11.31 -7.05
N ILE A 38 -0.53 -11.01 -6.29
CA ILE A 38 0.84 -11.44 -6.60
C ILE A 38 1.19 -12.72 -5.81
N LYS A 39 1.43 -13.83 -6.53
CA LYS A 39 1.87 -15.12 -5.95
C LYS A 39 3.36 -15.34 -6.20
N GLY A 40 4.03 -15.98 -5.25
CA GLY A 40 5.44 -16.33 -5.37
C GLY A 40 5.91 -17.15 -4.18
N LYS A 41 6.98 -17.92 -4.37
CA LYS A 41 7.57 -18.80 -3.34
C LYS A 41 8.01 -18.01 -2.10
N PRO A 42 8.09 -18.62 -0.91
CA PRO A 42 8.76 -18.00 0.23
C PRO A 42 10.15 -17.48 -0.17
N GLY A 43 10.55 -16.30 0.32
CA GLY A 43 11.82 -15.68 -0.05
C GLY A 43 11.91 -15.04 -1.44
N SER A 44 10.87 -15.12 -2.29
CA SER A 44 10.91 -14.58 -3.66
C SER A 44 10.82 -13.04 -3.78
N GLY A 45 11.08 -12.29 -2.72
CA GLY A 45 11.07 -10.81 -2.77
C GLY A 45 9.69 -10.13 -2.83
N LYS A 46 8.57 -10.83 -2.61
CA LYS A 46 7.21 -10.22 -2.73
C LYS A 46 6.99 -8.95 -1.90
N SER A 47 7.46 -8.94 -0.65
CA SER A 47 7.33 -7.76 0.22
C SER A 47 8.17 -6.60 -0.31
N THR A 48 9.39 -6.88 -0.78
CA THR A 48 10.27 -5.91 -1.44
C THR A 48 9.65 -5.36 -2.72
N LEU A 49 9.04 -6.22 -3.54
CA LEU A 49 8.31 -5.81 -4.74
C LEU A 49 7.15 -4.85 -4.41
N LEU A 50 6.35 -5.16 -3.39
CA LEU A 50 5.27 -4.27 -2.96
C LEU A 50 5.79 -2.94 -2.43
N GLN A 51 6.91 -2.94 -1.70
CA GLN A 51 7.55 -1.70 -1.24
C GLN A 51 8.07 -0.85 -2.40
N TYR A 52 8.71 -1.49 -3.39
CA TYR A 52 9.16 -0.84 -4.62
C TYR A 52 7.99 -0.17 -5.36
N LEU A 53 6.88 -0.89 -5.55
CA LEU A 53 5.69 -0.35 -6.19
C LEU A 53 5.10 0.82 -5.42
N LEU A 54 5.01 0.73 -4.08
CA LEU A 54 4.48 1.80 -3.25
C LEU A 54 5.31 3.08 -3.42
N ASN A 55 6.64 2.96 -3.37
CA ASN A 55 7.55 4.08 -3.55
C ASN A 55 7.44 4.68 -4.96
N HIS A 56 7.37 3.83 -5.99
CA HIS A 56 7.22 4.25 -7.38
C HIS A 56 5.92 5.02 -7.61
N MET A 57 4.80 4.51 -7.09
CA MET A 57 3.50 5.16 -7.18
C MET A 57 3.48 6.50 -6.45
N MET A 58 3.97 6.55 -5.20
CA MET A 58 4.09 7.81 -4.46
C MET A 58 4.90 8.87 -5.22
N ALA A 59 5.99 8.47 -5.89
CA ALA A 59 6.80 9.38 -6.69
C ALA A 59 6.04 9.95 -7.90
N ILE A 60 5.24 9.13 -8.60
CA ILE A 60 4.41 9.57 -9.74
C ILE A 60 3.33 10.55 -9.27
N PHE A 61 2.57 10.19 -8.23
CA PHE A 61 1.42 10.99 -7.80
C PHE A 61 1.81 12.31 -7.11
N ASN A 62 3.04 12.44 -6.62
CA ASN A 62 3.57 13.71 -6.14
C ASN A 62 3.79 14.76 -7.27
N THR A 63 3.62 14.42 -8.55
CA THR A 63 3.95 15.31 -9.68
C THR A 63 2.77 15.93 -10.42
N GLY A 64 1.51 15.69 -10.03
CA GLY A 64 0.39 16.44 -10.63
C GLY A 64 -1.03 15.86 -10.51
N GLU A 65 -1.19 14.58 -10.19
CA GLU A 65 -2.51 13.98 -9.95
C GLU A 65 -2.68 13.63 -8.46
N VAL A 66 -3.72 14.17 -7.82
CA VAL A 66 -4.03 13.90 -6.42
C VAL A 66 -4.64 12.49 -6.31
N ALA A 67 -3.78 11.47 -6.13
CA ALA A 67 -4.22 10.12 -5.81
C ALA A 67 -4.05 9.83 -4.32
N LEU A 68 -5.11 9.33 -3.67
CA LEU A 68 -5.05 8.86 -2.29
C LEU A 68 -4.46 7.45 -2.25
N ILE A 69 -3.21 7.33 -1.77
CA ILE A 69 -2.56 6.04 -1.55
C ILE A 69 -2.60 5.71 -0.06
N LEU A 70 -3.24 4.58 0.27
CA LEU A 70 -3.25 4.03 1.62
C LEU A 70 -2.55 2.67 1.61
N SER A 71 -1.72 2.41 2.61
CA SER A 71 -0.92 1.17 2.64
C SER A 71 -0.85 0.54 4.04
N PHE A 72 -0.69 -0.79 4.07
CA PHE A 72 -0.47 -1.53 5.30
C PHE A 72 0.28 -2.83 5.02
N PHE A 73 1.25 -3.15 5.87
CA PHE A 73 2.06 -4.37 5.76
C PHE A 73 1.83 -5.27 6.97
N PHE A 74 1.13 -6.40 6.76
CA PHE A 74 0.99 -7.42 7.79
C PHE A 74 2.35 -7.98 8.18
N HIS A 75 2.71 -7.96 9.46
CA HIS A 75 3.95 -8.54 9.99
C HIS A 75 3.71 -9.79 10.83
N GLY A 76 3.83 -10.98 10.23
CA GLY A 76 3.57 -12.25 10.93
C GLY A 76 4.46 -12.56 12.14
N ARG A 77 5.52 -11.79 12.41
CA ARG A 77 6.33 -11.88 13.64
C ARG A 77 6.29 -10.59 14.49
N GLY A 78 5.43 -9.65 14.10
CA GLY A 78 5.28 -8.36 14.74
C GLY A 78 4.32 -8.38 15.91
N SER A 79 4.13 -7.19 16.48
CA SER A 79 3.13 -6.97 17.53
C SER A 79 1.70 -7.20 17.02
N GLU A 80 0.75 -7.34 17.93
CA GLU A 80 -0.69 -7.41 17.63
C GLU A 80 -1.13 -6.30 16.67
N LEU A 81 -0.58 -5.10 16.87
CA LEU A 81 -0.87 -3.95 16.02
C LEU A 81 -0.44 -4.10 14.56
N GLN A 82 0.35 -5.10 14.20
CA GLN A 82 0.85 -5.34 12.85
C GLN A 82 0.24 -6.58 12.19
N ARG A 83 -0.70 -7.26 12.85
CA ARG A 83 -1.15 -8.60 12.45
C ARG A 83 -2.65 -8.76 12.31
N THR A 84 -3.43 -7.82 12.85
CA THR A 84 -4.89 -7.96 12.92
C THR A 84 -5.60 -7.15 11.83
N PRO A 85 -6.79 -7.58 11.38
CA PRO A 85 -7.65 -6.77 10.52
C PRO A 85 -8.02 -5.42 11.14
N SER A 86 -8.26 -5.37 12.46
CA SER A 86 -8.55 -4.11 13.15
C SER A 86 -7.41 -3.11 13.01
N SER A 87 -6.16 -3.57 13.01
CA SER A 87 -5.00 -2.72 12.76
C SER A 87 -4.89 -2.21 11.34
N LEU A 88 -5.25 -3.03 10.34
CA LEU A 88 -5.35 -2.59 8.96
C LEU A 88 -6.32 -1.40 8.88
N PHE A 89 -7.56 -1.56 9.34
CA PHE A 89 -8.56 -0.50 9.28
C PHE A 89 -8.14 0.76 10.06
N ARG A 90 -7.60 0.60 11.28
CA ARG A 90 -7.08 1.74 12.05
C ARG A 90 -5.97 2.49 11.32
N SER A 91 -5.03 1.77 10.69
CA SER A 91 -3.93 2.39 9.95
C SER A 91 -4.40 3.10 8.68
N LEU A 92 -5.32 2.50 7.92
CA LEU A 92 -5.89 3.10 6.72
C LEU A 92 -6.69 4.35 7.07
N LEU A 93 -7.53 4.28 8.11
CA LEU A 93 -8.31 5.43 8.58
C LEU A 93 -7.40 6.57 9.06
N TYR A 94 -6.36 6.25 9.82
CA TYR A 94 -5.36 7.25 10.25
C TYR A 94 -4.67 7.92 9.06
N GLN A 95 -4.26 7.16 8.04
CA GLN A 95 -3.64 7.71 6.82
C GLN A 95 -4.60 8.58 6.01
N LEU A 96 -5.88 8.19 5.93
CA LEU A 96 -6.92 8.96 5.26
C LEU A 96 -7.18 10.28 5.97
N LEU A 97 -7.47 10.24 7.28
CA LEU A 97 -7.78 11.44 8.07
C LEU A 97 -6.59 12.40 8.22
N ARG A 98 -5.36 11.92 8.07
CA ARG A 98 -4.18 12.79 8.00
C ARG A 98 -4.11 13.60 6.71
N GLN A 99 -4.67 13.10 5.61
CA GLN A 99 -4.67 13.76 4.31
C GLN A 99 -5.95 14.58 4.09
N PHE A 100 -7.07 14.10 4.61
CA PHE A 100 -8.39 14.72 4.51
C PHE A 100 -9.03 14.84 5.91
N PRO A 101 -8.58 15.77 6.76
CA PRO A 101 -9.12 15.94 8.12
C PRO A 101 -10.63 16.23 8.14
N GLU A 102 -11.15 16.89 7.11
CA GLU A 102 -12.56 17.22 6.95
C GLU A 102 -13.48 16.00 6.86
N ALA A 103 -12.97 14.87 6.37
CA ALA A 103 -13.72 13.62 6.29
C ALA A 103 -14.09 13.04 7.68
N LEU A 104 -13.46 13.54 8.75
CA LEU A 104 -13.79 13.13 10.12
C LEU A 104 -15.24 13.44 10.47
N THR A 105 -15.76 14.58 10.02
CA THR A 105 -17.14 15.01 10.32
C THR A 105 -18.15 14.03 9.74
N ASP A 106 -17.98 13.68 8.47
CA ASP A 106 -18.84 12.74 7.75
C ASP A 106 -18.76 11.34 8.35
N LEU A 107 -17.55 10.91 8.72
CA LEU A 107 -17.32 9.63 9.40
C LEU A 107 -18.08 9.56 10.72
N ILE A 108 -17.97 10.58 11.58
CA ILE A 108 -18.67 10.62 12.87
C ILE A 108 -20.18 10.61 12.64
N ALA A 109 -20.68 11.43 11.72
CA ALA A 109 -22.12 11.50 11.42
C ALA A 109 -22.70 10.18 10.88
N THR A 110 -21.89 9.34 10.23
CA THR A 110 -22.33 8.06 9.66
C THR A 110 -22.41 6.93 10.68
N PHE A 111 -21.55 6.95 11.71
CA PHE A 111 -21.38 5.85 12.67
C PHE A 111 -21.82 6.19 14.10
N GLN A 112 -22.42 7.36 14.31
CA GLN A 112 -23.18 7.73 15.51
C GLN A 112 -24.67 7.50 15.29
#